data_AF-D0PTU0-F1
#
_entry.id   AF-D0PTU0-F1
#
_cell.length_a   1.000
_cell.length_b   1.000
_cell.length_c   1.000
_cell.angle_alpha   90.00
_cell.angle_beta   90.00
_cell.angle_gamma   90.00
#
_symmetry.space_group_name_H-M   'P 1'
#
loop_
_entity.id
_entity.type
_entity.pdbx_description
1 polymer ?
#
loop_
_entity_poly.entity_id
_entity_poly.type
_entity_poly.pdbx_seq_one_letter_code
_entity_poly.pdbx_strand_id
1 'polypeptide(L)'
;CSRSLSELLPIAVQTVLIAFRLGLCALEMRDRVDGCSDDRGDPWSTIVWGLDPQQAHDQIEVFCQTTNVPQTRRPWISCISKNAITLSGSPSTLRAFCAMPQMAQHRTAPIPICLPAHNGALFTQADITTILDTTPTTP
;
A
#
# COMPACT_ATOMS: atom_id res chain seq x y z
N CYS A 1 -20.50 -4.43 13.81
CA CYS A 1 -19.98 -5.58 14.61
C CYS A 1 -21.15 -6.43 15.07
N SER A 2 -20.94 -7.73 15.27
CA SER A 2 -22.00 -8.67 15.64
C SER A 2 -21.78 -9.26 17.04
N ARG A 3 -22.87 -9.63 17.73
CA ARG A 3 -22.88 -10.42 18.97
C ARG A 3 -23.48 -11.82 18.80
N SER A 4 -24.02 -12.13 17.62
CA SER A 4 -24.65 -13.41 17.32
C SER A 4 -24.50 -13.78 15.83
N LEU A 5 -24.62 -15.07 15.49
CA LEU A 5 -24.50 -15.50 14.10
C LEU A 5 -25.55 -14.82 13.19
N SER A 6 -26.77 -14.65 13.68
CA SER A 6 -27.85 -13.98 12.96
C SER A 6 -27.54 -12.51 12.66
N GLU A 7 -26.91 -11.80 13.61
CA GLU A 7 -26.40 -10.44 13.39
C GLU A 7 -25.18 -10.40 12.46
N LEU A 8 -24.37 -11.47 12.45
CA LEU A 8 -23.14 -11.51 11.65
C LEU A 8 -23.44 -11.63 10.15
N LEU A 9 -24.43 -12.44 9.76
CA LEU A 9 -24.73 -12.71 8.35
C LEU A 9 -24.92 -11.44 7.50
N PRO A 10 -25.80 -10.49 7.86
CA PRO A 10 -25.95 -9.26 7.07
C PRO A 10 -24.67 -8.41 7.08
N ILE A 11 -23.96 -8.32 8.22
CA ILE A 11 -22.71 -7.57 8.33
C ILE A 11 -21.61 -8.19 7.45
N ALA A 12 -21.53 -9.51 7.39
CA ALA A 12 -20.55 -10.23 6.58
C ALA A 12 -20.77 -9.97 5.09
N VAL A 13 -22.01 -10.03 4.61
CA VAL A 13 -22.35 -9.70 3.21
C VAL A 13 -21.90 -8.27 2.88
N GLN A 14 -22.23 -7.31 3.73
CA GLN A 14 -21.79 -5.92 3.54
C GLN A 14 -20.26 -5.79 3.57
N THR A 15 -19.58 -6.51 4.47
CA THR A 15 -18.12 -6.48 4.59
C THR A 15 -17.44 -7.03 3.33
N VAL A 16 -17.98 -8.10 2.74
CA VAL A 16 -17.47 -8.65 1.46
C VAL A 16 -17.68 -7.67 0.32
N LEU A 17 -18.84 -7.00 0.24
CA LEU A 17 -19.10 -5.97 -0.77
C LEU A 17 -18.16 -4.77 -0.63
N ILE A 18 -17.87 -4.35 0.60
CA ILE A 18 -16.88 -3.30 0.89
C ILE A 18 -15.49 -3.76 0.46
N ALA A 19 -15.06 -4.97 0.83
CA ALA A 19 -13.75 -5.51 0.48
C ALA A 19 -13.58 -5.64 -1.05
N PHE A 20 -14.62 -6.06 -1.77
CA PHE A 20 -14.61 -6.14 -3.22
C PHE A 20 -14.42 -4.77 -3.88
N ARG A 21 -15.21 -3.77 -3.46
CA ARG A 21 -15.08 -2.38 -3.96
C ARG A 21 -13.74 -1.75 -3.61
N LEU A 22 -13.23 -2.00 -2.40
CA LEU A 22 -11.89 -1.59 -1.98
C LEU A 22 -10.82 -2.18 -2.91
N GLY A 23 -10.93 -3.47 -3.23
CA GLY A 23 -10.03 -4.15 -4.16
C GLY A 23 -10.04 -3.51 -5.55
N LEU A 24 -11.21 -3.18 -6.10
CA LEU A 24 -11.34 -2.49 -7.38
C LEU A 24 -10.74 -1.08 -7.35
N CYS A 25 -11.03 -0.30 -6.31
CA CYS A 25 -10.47 1.04 -6.14
C CYS A 25 -8.92 1.00 -6.07
N ALA A 26 -8.36 0.10 -5.27
CA ALA A 26 -6.91 -0.06 -5.18
C ALA A 26 -6.29 -0.56 -6.49
N LEU A 27 -6.99 -1.42 -7.24
CA LEU A 27 -6.57 -1.91 -8.55
C LEU A 27 -6.51 -0.78 -9.58
N GLU A 28 -7.55 0.06 -9.64
CA GLU A 28 -7.55 1.25 -10.50
C GLU A 28 -6.43 2.22 -10.13
N MET A 29 -6.21 2.44 -8.82
CA MET A 29 -5.13 3.31 -8.35
C MET A 29 -3.75 2.76 -8.73
N ARG A 30 -3.54 1.44 -8.60
CA ARG A 30 -2.33 0.76 -9.08
C ARG A 30 -2.06 1.09 -10.54
N ASP A 31 -3.08 0.89 -11.38
CA ASP A 31 -2.96 1.06 -12.82
C ASP A 31 -2.71 2.54 -13.20
N ARG A 32 -3.28 3.50 -12.46
CA ARG A 32 -2.99 4.94 -12.61
C ARG A 32 -1.56 5.31 -12.24
N VAL A 33 -1.01 4.71 -11.16
CA VAL A 33 0.32 5.04 -10.66
C VAL A 33 1.42 4.41 -11.53
N ASP A 34 1.33 3.12 -11.82
CA ASP A 34 2.44 2.38 -12.43
C ASP A 34 2.30 2.22 -13.96
N GLY A 35 1.08 2.22 -14.49
CA GLY A 35 0.79 2.26 -15.94
C GLY A 35 1.37 1.13 -16.80
N CYS A 36 2.13 0.19 -16.21
CA CYS A 36 2.84 -0.87 -16.89
C CYS A 36 2.06 -2.19 -16.84
N SER A 37 1.84 -2.83 -17.99
CA SER A 37 1.04 -4.06 -18.10
C SER A 37 1.74 -5.32 -17.60
N ASP A 38 3.08 -5.31 -17.58
CA ASP A 38 3.89 -6.51 -17.45
C ASP A 38 4.16 -6.88 -15.97
N ASP A 39 4.08 -5.90 -15.06
CA ASP A 39 4.41 -6.06 -13.63
C ASP A 39 3.16 -6.27 -12.75
N ARG A 40 2.02 -6.68 -13.31
CA ARG A 40 0.73 -6.75 -12.57
C ARG A 40 0.70 -7.73 -11.39
N GLY A 41 1.61 -8.69 -11.36
CA GLY A 41 1.78 -9.65 -10.26
C GLY A 41 2.85 -9.25 -9.25
N ASP A 42 3.62 -8.21 -9.53
CA ASP A 42 4.77 -7.88 -8.71
C ASP A 42 4.35 -7.28 -7.36
N PRO A 43 5.11 -7.56 -6.29
CA PRO A 43 4.81 -7.04 -4.96
C PRO A 43 5.05 -5.53 -4.90
N TRP A 44 4.04 -4.82 -4.38
CA TRP A 44 4.05 -3.39 -4.07
C TRP A 44 4.60 -3.08 -2.69
N SER A 45 4.95 -4.11 -1.92
CA SER A 45 5.40 -3.94 -0.55
C SER A 45 6.56 -4.88 -0.21
N THR A 46 7.50 -4.35 0.57
CA THR A 46 8.71 -5.05 1.04
C THR A 46 8.94 -4.72 2.51
N ILE A 47 9.19 -5.75 3.31
CA ILE A 47 9.63 -5.58 4.70
C ILE A 47 11.13 -5.31 4.69
N VAL A 48 11.56 -4.35 5.50
CA VAL A 48 12.97 -4.01 5.75
C VAL A 48 13.24 -4.10 7.24
N TRP A 49 14.20 -4.94 7.64
CA TRP A 49 14.56 -5.14 9.05
C TRP A 49 15.69 -4.21 9.49
N GLY A 50 15.57 -3.69 10.72
CA GLY A 50 16.61 -2.88 11.36
C GLY A 50 16.86 -1.50 10.73
N LEU A 51 15.98 -1.05 9.83
CA LEU A 51 15.99 0.30 9.30
C LEU A 51 15.04 1.17 10.15
N ASP A 52 15.57 2.25 10.71
CA ASP A 52 14.80 3.21 11.49
C ASP A 52 13.81 3.99 10.59
N PRO A 53 12.57 4.29 11.05
CA PRO A 53 11.59 5.01 10.24
C PRO A 53 12.04 6.39 9.77
N GLN A 54 12.73 7.17 10.61
CA GLN A 54 13.23 8.48 10.22
C GLN A 54 14.34 8.33 9.18
N GLN A 55 15.28 7.41 9.42
CA GLN A 55 16.34 7.10 8.46
C GLN A 55 15.77 6.65 7.11
N ALA A 56 14.70 5.84 7.11
CA ALA A 56 14.02 5.43 5.89
C ALA A 56 13.41 6.62 5.14
N HIS A 57 12.74 7.54 5.85
CA HIS A 57 12.21 8.76 5.25
C HIS A 57 13.30 9.59 4.56
N ASP A 58 14.41 9.83 5.26
CA ASP A 58 15.54 10.61 4.72
C ASP A 58 16.14 9.92 3.48
N GLN A 59 16.31 8.60 3.51
CA GLN A 59 16.82 7.83 2.38
C GLN A 59 15.86 7.83 1.19
N ILE A 60 14.55 7.75 1.42
CA ILE A 60 13.52 7.85 0.38
C ILE A 60 13.59 9.23 -0.28
N GLU A 61 13.73 10.29 0.51
CA GLU A 61 13.83 11.65 -0.02
C GLU A 61 15.06 11.81 -0.92
N VAL A 62 16.24 11.42 -0.43
CA VAL A 62 17.49 11.45 -1.19
C VAL A 62 17.37 10.62 -2.48
N PHE A 63 16.83 9.40 -2.39
CA PHE A 63 16.59 8.55 -3.55
C PHE A 63 15.69 9.24 -4.59
N CYS A 64 14.56 9.79 -4.17
CA CYS A 64 13.63 10.41 -5.10
C CYS A 64 14.19 11.68 -5.75
N GLN A 65 15.00 12.46 -5.02
CA GLN A 65 15.69 13.64 -5.55
C GLN A 65 16.78 13.25 -6.55
N THR A 66 17.57 12.21 -6.27
CA THR A 66 18.67 11.76 -7.12
C THR A 66 18.22 11.04 -8.39
N THR A 67 17.09 10.33 -8.34
CA THR A 67 16.58 9.52 -9.47
C THR A 67 15.41 10.18 -10.21
N ASN A 68 15.01 11.40 -9.82
CA ASN A 68 13.88 12.14 -10.39
C ASN A 68 12.55 11.36 -10.39
N VAL A 69 12.29 10.60 -9.34
CA VAL A 69 11.03 9.85 -9.19
C VAL A 69 9.86 10.84 -9.04
N PRO A 70 8.83 10.76 -9.91
CA PRO A 70 7.63 11.58 -9.80
C PRO A 70 6.95 11.41 -8.44
N GLN A 71 6.33 12.46 -7.92
CA GLN A 71 5.68 12.44 -6.61
C GLN A 71 4.70 11.28 -6.42
N THR A 72 3.94 10.93 -7.45
CA THR A 72 2.95 9.84 -7.44
C THR A 72 3.56 8.45 -7.34
N ARG A 73 4.85 8.29 -7.67
CA ARG A 73 5.58 7.00 -7.67
C ARG A 73 6.59 6.87 -6.54
N ARG A 74 6.71 7.88 -5.68
CA ARG A 74 7.65 7.84 -4.55
C ARG A 74 7.30 6.68 -3.63
N PRO A 75 8.28 5.87 -3.19
CA PRO A 75 8.06 4.91 -2.12
C PRO A 75 7.62 5.60 -0.83
N TRP A 76 6.89 4.89 0.02
CA TRP A 76 6.46 5.36 1.34
C TRP A 76 6.54 4.25 2.38
N ILE A 77 6.54 4.63 3.66
CA ILE A 77 6.41 3.69 4.77
C ILE A 77 4.92 3.39 4.96
N SER A 78 4.49 2.15 4.73
CA SER A 78 3.10 1.73 4.88
C SER A 78 2.79 1.13 6.26
N CYS A 79 3.81 0.64 6.96
CA CYS A 79 3.67 0.08 8.30
C CYS A 79 4.99 0.19 9.08
N ILE A 80 4.89 0.43 10.38
CA ILE A 80 6.03 0.48 11.30
C ILE A 80 5.79 -0.58 12.38
N SER A 81 6.81 -1.40 12.64
CA SER A 81 6.84 -2.38 13.73
C SER A 81 8.09 -2.19 14.57
N LYS A 82 8.22 -2.94 15.68
CA LYS A 82 9.33 -2.79 16.63
C LYS A 82 10.72 -2.93 16.00
N ASN A 83 10.89 -3.86 15.07
CA ASN A 83 12.21 -4.22 14.49
C ASN A 83 12.24 -4.13 12.95
N ALA A 84 11.16 -3.67 12.32
CA ALA A 84 11.05 -3.63 10.88
C ALA A 84 10.05 -2.57 10.43
N ILE A 85 10.26 -2.05 9.23
CA ILE A 85 9.29 -1.23 8.52
C ILE A 85 8.81 -1.96 7.28
N THR A 86 7.60 -1.67 6.84
CA THR A 86 7.13 -2.07 5.51
C THR A 86 7.18 -0.85 4.61
N LEU A 87 7.95 -0.96 3.54
CA LEU A 87 7.99 0.03 2.47
C LEU A 87 7.01 -0.41 1.38
N SER A 88 6.29 0.54 0.82
CA SER A 88 5.42 0.31 -0.33
C SER A 88 5.71 1.32 -1.43
N GLY A 89 5.42 0.96 -2.67
CA GLY A 89 5.71 1.76 -3.85
C GLY A 89 5.43 0.97 -5.12
N SER A 90 5.50 1.63 -6.28
CA SER A 90 5.45 0.87 -7.52
C SER A 90 6.61 -0.14 -7.56
N PRO A 91 6.39 -1.36 -8.07
CA PRO A 91 7.38 -2.44 -7.97
C PRO A 91 8.75 -2.06 -8.52
N SER A 92 8.78 -1.40 -9.68
CA SER A 92 10.01 -0.92 -10.33
C SER A 92 10.79 0.06 -9.45
N THR A 93 10.08 1.03 -8.84
CA THR A 93 10.70 2.07 -8.01
C THR A 93 11.13 1.52 -6.65
N LEU A 94 10.31 0.64 -6.05
CA LEU A 94 10.63 -0.01 -4.79
C LEU A 94 11.85 -0.94 -4.93
N ARG A 95 11.94 -1.67 -6.03
CA ARG A 95 13.11 -2.51 -6.36
C ARG A 95 14.37 -1.68 -6.51
N ALA A 96 14.29 -0.55 -7.22
CA ALA A 96 15.41 0.38 -7.37
C ALA A 96 15.85 0.99 -6.03
N PHE A 97 14.90 1.38 -5.18
CA PHE A 97 15.18 1.87 -3.83
C PHE A 97 15.90 0.80 -2.99
N CYS A 98 15.38 -0.43 -2.95
CA CYS A 98 15.99 -1.53 -2.18
C CYS A 98 17.36 -1.96 -2.71
N ALA A 99 17.71 -1.65 -3.96
CA ALA A 99 19.01 -1.95 -4.56
C ALA A 99 20.09 -0.90 -4.24
N MET A 100 19.76 0.20 -3.56
CA MET A 100 20.73 1.22 -3.18
C MET A 100 21.81 0.67 -2.23
N PRO A 101 23.07 1.14 -2.31
CA PRO A 101 24.14 0.74 -1.39
C PRO A 101 23.79 0.92 0.10
N GLN A 102 23.04 1.98 0.44
CA GLN A 102 22.57 2.28 1.79
C GLN A 102 21.60 1.23 2.32
N MET A 103 20.92 0.52 1.43
CA MET A 103 19.96 -0.54 1.77
C MET A 103 20.63 -1.91 1.91
N ALA A 104 21.85 -2.11 1.39
CA ALA A 104 22.52 -3.41 1.33
C ALA A 104 22.81 -4.04 2.71
N GLN A 105 22.95 -3.21 3.75
CA GLN A 105 23.14 -3.65 5.14
C GLN A 105 21.85 -4.18 5.79
N HIS A 106 20.69 -3.88 5.20
CA HIS A 106 19.40 -4.29 5.72
C HIS A 106 18.91 -5.54 4.99
N ARG A 107 18.40 -6.49 5.78
CA ARG A 107 17.64 -7.59 5.20
C ARG A 107 16.33 -7.03 4.63
N THR A 108 15.94 -7.53 3.46
CA THR A 108 14.65 -7.20 2.84
C THR A 108 13.90 -8.46 2.43
N ALA A 109 12.57 -8.42 2.42
CA ALA A 109 11.75 -9.47 1.84
C ALA A 109 10.45 -8.89 1.26
N PRO A 110 10.10 -9.22 0.00
CA PRO A 110 8.82 -8.83 -0.57
C PRO A 110 7.67 -9.52 0.19
N ILE A 111 6.53 -8.85 0.30
CA ILE A 111 5.28 -9.44 0.77
C ILE A 111 4.26 -9.47 -0.37
N PRO A 112 3.36 -10.48 -0.42
CA PRO A 112 2.46 -10.70 -1.55
C PRO A 112 1.26 -9.73 -1.54
N ILE A 113 1.56 -8.43 -1.47
CA ILE A 113 0.60 -7.33 -1.63
C ILE A 113 0.92 -6.70 -2.98
N CYS A 114 0.04 -6.86 -3.96
CA CYS A 114 0.26 -6.38 -5.34
C CYS A 114 -0.53 -5.09 -5.65
N LEU A 115 -0.91 -4.35 -4.61
CA LEU A 115 -1.75 -3.16 -4.69
C LEU A 115 -1.18 -2.04 -3.80
N PRO A 116 -1.35 -0.76 -4.17
CA PRO A 116 -1.03 0.36 -3.29
C PRO A 116 -1.94 0.34 -2.05
N ALA A 117 -1.36 0.60 -0.90
CA ALA A 117 -2.08 0.68 0.37
C ALA A 117 -1.44 1.72 1.32
N HIS A 118 -2.23 2.20 2.28
CA HIS A 118 -1.76 3.07 3.37
C HIS A 118 -1.06 4.36 2.91
N ASN A 119 -1.56 5.01 1.84
CA ASN A 119 -1.05 6.29 1.36
C ASN A 119 -2.18 7.30 1.13
N GLY A 120 -2.33 8.25 2.05
CA GLY A 120 -3.37 9.28 1.99
C GLY A 120 -3.22 10.27 0.83
N ALA A 121 -2.08 10.29 0.14
CA ALA A 121 -1.92 11.07 -1.08
C ALA A 121 -2.48 10.36 -2.33
N LEU A 122 -2.67 9.04 -2.27
CA LEU A 122 -3.22 8.25 -3.38
C LEU A 122 -4.72 8.07 -3.27
N PHE A 123 -5.27 7.96 -2.07
CA PHE A 123 -6.69 7.71 -1.84
C PHE A 123 -7.37 8.93 -1.23
N THR A 124 -8.51 9.30 -1.80
CA THR A 124 -9.28 10.49 -1.44
C THR A 124 -10.55 10.14 -0.67
N GLN A 125 -11.21 11.15 -0.10
CA GLN A 125 -12.52 10.97 0.53
C GLN A 125 -13.58 10.47 -0.45
N ALA A 126 -13.49 10.84 -1.72
CA ALA A 126 -14.42 10.37 -2.76
C ALA A 126 -14.28 8.86 -3.00
N ASP A 127 -13.06 8.32 -2.93
CA ASP A 127 -12.81 6.89 -3.02
C ASP A 127 -13.46 6.15 -1.85
N ILE A 128 -13.32 6.68 -0.62
CA ILE A 128 -13.96 6.12 0.58
C ILE A 128 -15.49 6.14 0.43
N THR A 129 -16.07 7.25 -0.01
CA THR A 129 -17.52 7.35 -0.24
C THR A 129 -17.99 6.33 -1.27
N THR A 130 -17.26 6.16 -2.38
CA THR A 130 -17.58 5.18 -3.43
C THR A 130 -17.52 3.74 -2.90
N ILE A 131 -16.52 3.42 -2.08
CA ILE A 131 -16.40 2.11 -1.43
C ILE A 131 -17.58 1.84 -0.47
N LEU A 132 -18.15 2.89 0.12
CA LEU A 132 -19.24 2.81 1.11
C LEU A 132 -20.64 3.08 0.54
N ASP A 133 -20.79 3.44 -0.73
CA ASP A 133 -22.01 4.01 -1.36
C ASP A 133 -23.30 3.17 -1.16
N THR A 134 -23.16 1.87 -0.92
CA THR A 134 -24.30 0.94 -0.71
C THR A 134 -24.30 0.27 0.67
N THR A 135 -23.42 0.72 1.55
CA THR A 135 -23.32 0.20 2.92
C THR A 135 -24.39 0.90 3.78
N PRO A 136 -25.33 0.15 4.39
CA PRO A 136 -26.35 0.73 5.25
C PRO A 136 -25.70 1.50 6.41
N THR A 137 -26.24 2.69 6.73
CA THR A 137 -25.78 3.51 7.86
C THR A 137 -26.37 3.05 9.21
N THR A 138 -27.31 2.09 9.18
CA THR A 138 -27.98 1.52 10.36
C THR A 138 -27.74 0.00 10.43
N PRO A 139 -27.44 -0.55 11.62
CA PRO A 139 -27.16 -1.97 11.82
C PRO A 139 -28.40 -2.86 11.69
#